data_AF-A0A815S0T5-F1
#
_entry.id   AF-A0A815S0T5-F1
#
_cell.length_a   1.000
_cell.length_b   1.000
_cell.length_c   1.000
_cell.angle_alpha   90.00
_cell.angle_beta   90.00
_cell.angle_gamma   90.00
#
_symmetry.space_group_name_H-M   'P 1'
#
loop_
_entity.id
_entity.type
_entity.pdbx_description
1 polymer ?
#
loop_
_entity_poly.entity_id
_entity_poly.type
_entity_poly.pdbx_seq_one_letter_code
_entity_poly.pdbx_strand_id
1 'polypeptide(L)'
;PKLQNAIATYYVGTPIDNTTVVNSVSLSWDFAQFNLQCCGAVGPSDFVAAKNWTRTNPYPPAAPLLVPFTCCPLGAAKSWTQLPTNLSSAANCAATSSGAYTVGCYDRLVSILATYKNYAMIVGIIVGVIEVLALVFALLLFRRKEDYDTL
;
A
#
# COMPACT_ATOMS: atom_id res chain seq x y z
N PRO A 1 -15.32 -3.45 7.84
CA PRO A 1 -15.54 -4.80 8.44
C PRO A 1 -14.48 -5.86 8.08
N LYS A 2 -14.23 -6.20 6.80
CA LYS A 2 -13.25 -7.26 6.44
C LYS A 2 -11.78 -6.82 6.55
N LEU A 3 -11.44 -5.62 6.04
CA LEU A 3 -10.07 -5.08 6.10
C LEU A 3 -9.62 -4.77 7.54
N GLN A 4 -10.52 -4.19 8.35
CA GLN A 4 -10.28 -3.99 9.79
C GLN A 4 -10.01 -5.30 10.52
N ASN A 5 -10.72 -6.38 10.15
CA ASN A 5 -10.49 -7.70 10.73
C ASN A 5 -9.11 -8.28 10.38
N ALA A 6 -8.59 -7.94 9.19
CA ALA A 6 -7.25 -8.33 8.81
C ALA A 6 -6.19 -7.68 9.72
N ILE A 7 -6.37 -6.40 10.06
CA ILE A 7 -5.53 -5.71 11.06
C ILE A 7 -5.70 -6.37 12.43
N ALA A 8 -6.95 -6.56 12.88
CA ALA A 8 -7.25 -7.11 14.20
C ALA A 8 -6.63 -8.50 14.45
N THR A 9 -6.61 -9.35 13.41
CA THR A 9 -6.22 -10.76 13.51
C THR A 9 -4.76 -11.00 13.14
N TYR A 10 -4.24 -10.30 12.14
CA TYR A 10 -2.94 -10.64 11.55
C TYR A 10 -1.88 -9.57 11.71
N TYR A 11 -2.22 -8.35 12.14
CA TYR A 11 -1.19 -7.33 12.33
C TYR A 11 -0.31 -7.65 13.55
N VAL A 12 1.00 -7.68 13.35
CA VAL A 12 2.00 -8.02 14.38
C VAL A 12 3.01 -6.90 14.64
N GLY A 13 2.93 -5.80 13.88
CA GLY A 13 3.77 -4.61 14.06
C GLY A 13 4.71 -4.31 12.89
N THR A 14 5.26 -3.10 12.92
CA THR A 14 6.29 -2.64 11.97
C THR A 14 7.63 -3.28 12.28
N PRO A 15 8.41 -3.72 11.28
CA PRO A 15 9.78 -4.20 11.50
C PRO A 15 10.68 -3.02 11.90
N ILE A 16 11.07 -3.00 13.18
CA ILE A 16 11.94 -1.95 13.74
C ILE A 16 13.35 -2.48 13.96
N ASP A 17 13.48 -3.80 14.10
CA ASP A 17 14.73 -4.51 14.24
C ASP A 17 14.63 -5.94 13.65
N ASN A 18 15.73 -6.68 13.71
CA ASN A 18 15.81 -8.05 13.20
C ASN A 18 15.12 -9.09 14.11
N THR A 19 14.46 -8.66 15.19
CA THR A 19 13.77 -9.49 16.18
C THR A 19 12.25 -9.40 16.08
N THR A 20 11.72 -8.34 15.46
CA THR A 20 10.30 -8.22 15.14
C THR A 20 9.85 -9.30 14.14
N VAL A 21 9.01 -10.23 14.60
CA VAL A 21 8.31 -11.18 13.72
C VAL A 21 7.36 -10.39 12.84
N VAL A 22 7.66 -10.29 11.56
CA VAL A 22 6.78 -9.66 10.57
C VAL A 22 6.17 -10.69 9.67
N ASN A 23 4.89 -10.49 9.36
CA ASN A 23 4.19 -11.26 8.34
C ASN A 23 3.85 -10.38 7.14
N SER A 24 3.50 -11.02 6.02
CA SER A 24 3.15 -10.34 4.77
C SER A 24 1.98 -9.37 4.94
N VAL A 25 1.04 -9.65 5.84
CA VAL A 25 -0.10 -8.77 6.13
C VAL A 25 0.36 -7.46 6.77
N SER A 26 1.22 -7.54 7.79
CA SER A 26 1.76 -6.36 8.49
C SER A 26 2.62 -5.53 7.55
N LEU A 27 3.50 -6.18 6.78
CA LEU A 27 4.32 -5.51 5.78
C LEU A 27 3.46 -4.78 4.73
N SER A 28 2.38 -5.41 4.26
CA SER A 28 1.48 -4.80 3.28
C SER A 28 0.75 -3.59 3.87
N TRP A 29 0.34 -3.67 5.13
CA TRP A 29 -0.29 -2.54 5.82
C TRP A 29 0.69 -1.40 6.03
N ASP A 30 1.91 -1.68 6.49
CA ASP A 30 2.94 -0.67 6.70
C ASP A 30 3.33 0.02 5.40
N PHE A 31 3.47 -0.76 4.31
CA PHE A 31 3.71 -0.24 2.96
C PHE A 31 2.59 0.68 2.50
N ALA A 32 1.33 0.28 2.69
CA ALA A 32 0.18 1.09 2.31
C ALA A 32 0.13 2.40 3.10
N GLN A 33 0.32 2.34 4.42
CA GLN A 33 0.32 3.51 5.31
C GLN A 33 1.38 4.52 4.89
N PHE A 34 2.60 4.04 4.62
CA PHE A 34 3.71 4.88 4.19
C PHE A 34 3.45 5.56 2.84
N ASN A 35 3.09 4.79 1.81
CA ASN A 35 2.99 5.31 0.44
C ASN A 35 1.73 6.15 0.24
N LEU A 36 0.63 5.78 0.87
CA LEU A 36 -0.65 6.46 0.69
C LEU A 36 -0.84 7.60 1.71
N GLN A 37 -0.02 7.66 2.76
CA GLN A 37 -0.13 8.64 3.85
C GLN A 37 -1.49 8.54 4.56
N CYS A 38 -1.78 7.34 5.04
CA CYS A 38 -3.04 6.95 5.67
C CYS A 38 -2.76 6.11 6.92
N CYS A 39 -3.77 5.87 7.75
CA CYS A 39 -3.64 5.00 8.91
C CYS A 39 -4.85 4.07 9.06
N GLY A 40 -4.58 2.78 9.23
CA GLY A 40 -5.59 1.74 9.36
C GLY A 40 -6.39 1.50 8.07
N ALA A 41 -7.39 0.64 8.14
CA ALA A 41 -8.26 0.37 7.00
C ALA A 41 -9.22 1.55 6.79
N VAL A 42 -9.88 1.99 7.86
CA VAL A 42 -10.80 3.14 7.88
C VAL A 42 -10.27 4.27 8.77
N GLY A 43 -9.36 3.97 9.69
CA GLY A 43 -8.73 4.99 10.53
C GLY A 43 -7.78 4.41 11.57
N PRO A 44 -7.07 5.28 12.32
CA PRO A 44 -6.06 4.86 13.31
C PRO A 44 -6.61 3.98 14.44
N SER A 45 -7.90 4.10 14.77
CA SER A 45 -8.54 3.29 15.80
C SER A 45 -8.61 1.80 15.46
N ASP A 46 -8.42 1.40 14.20
CA ASP A 46 -8.40 -0.01 13.78
C ASP A 46 -7.32 -0.82 14.49
N PHE A 47 -6.21 -0.18 14.86
CA PHE A 47 -5.14 -0.85 15.57
C PHE A 47 -5.47 -1.17 17.02
N VAL A 48 -6.50 -0.56 17.62
CA VAL A 48 -6.97 -0.92 18.97
C VAL A 48 -7.32 -2.41 19.05
N ALA A 49 -7.86 -2.97 17.98
CA ALA A 49 -8.28 -4.36 17.90
C ALA A 49 -7.15 -5.36 17.51
N ALA A 50 -5.94 -4.90 17.22
CA ALA A 50 -4.81 -5.76 16.82
C ALA A 50 -4.30 -6.60 18.00
N LYS A 51 -4.75 -7.86 18.09
CA LYS A 51 -4.47 -8.74 19.24
C LYS A 51 -3.06 -9.29 19.25
N ASN A 52 -2.48 -9.50 18.07
CA ASN A 52 -1.16 -10.13 17.91
C ASN A 52 -0.02 -9.10 17.81
N TRP A 53 -0.33 -7.81 17.95
CA TRP A 53 0.67 -6.75 17.90
C TRP A 53 1.16 -6.41 19.30
N THR A 54 2.41 -6.75 19.57
CA THR A 54 3.12 -6.33 20.78
C THR A 54 3.46 -4.84 20.63
N ARG A 55 2.68 -3.97 21.27
CA ARG A 55 2.75 -2.49 21.20
C ARG A 55 4.02 -1.89 21.84
N THR A 56 5.14 -2.58 21.78
CA THR A 56 6.40 -2.15 22.38
C THR A 56 6.96 -0.97 21.60
N ASN A 57 7.23 0.14 22.28
CA ASN A 57 7.96 1.25 21.70
C ASN A 57 9.46 1.12 22.08
N PRO A 58 10.36 0.87 21.11
CA PRO A 58 11.79 0.78 21.38
C PRO A 58 12.46 2.16 21.57
N TYR A 59 11.72 3.25 21.36
CA TYR A 59 12.23 4.62 21.46
C TYR A 59 11.57 5.39 22.62
N PRO A 60 12.24 6.42 23.18
CA PRO A 60 11.62 7.31 24.15
C PRO A 60 10.50 8.17 23.52
N PRO A 61 9.39 8.46 24.23
CA PRO A 61 9.03 7.95 25.55
C PRO A 61 8.58 6.48 25.46
N ALA A 62 8.94 5.66 26.45
CA ALA A 62 8.62 4.23 26.53
C ALA A 62 7.12 3.97 26.85
N ALA A 63 6.23 4.63 26.12
CA ALA A 63 4.79 4.43 26.17
C ALA A 63 4.37 3.41 25.08
N PRO A 64 3.34 2.59 25.33
CA PRO A 64 2.84 1.66 24.33
C PRO A 64 2.41 2.36 23.04
N LEU A 65 2.69 1.73 21.90
CA LEU A 65 2.27 2.24 20.59
C LEU A 65 0.76 2.16 20.44
N LEU A 66 0.13 3.28 20.11
CA LEU A 66 -1.29 3.35 19.77
C LEU A 66 -1.52 2.98 18.29
N VAL A 67 -0.63 3.47 17.43
CA VAL A 67 -0.61 3.22 15.98
C VAL A 67 0.80 2.81 15.53
N PRO A 68 0.94 2.12 14.38
CA PRO A 68 2.24 1.82 13.79
C PRO A 68 3.07 3.07 13.48
N PHE A 69 4.40 2.91 13.40
CA PHE A 69 5.28 4.02 13.01
C PHE A 69 4.98 4.56 11.61
N THR A 70 4.53 3.70 10.71
CA THR A 70 4.19 4.03 9.32
C THR A 70 2.87 4.81 9.19
N CYS A 71 2.04 4.87 10.23
CA CYS A 71 0.91 5.80 10.33
C CYS A 71 1.32 7.25 10.59
N CYS A 72 2.60 7.49 10.86
CA CYS A 72 3.14 8.81 11.18
C CYS A 72 4.03 9.33 10.04
N PRO A 73 4.14 10.66 9.88
CA PRO A 73 5.07 11.24 8.91
C PRO A 73 6.52 10.88 9.24
N LEU A 74 7.16 10.05 8.40
CA LEU A 74 8.56 9.61 8.57
C LEU A 74 9.61 10.58 8.00
N GLY A 75 9.26 11.86 7.89
CA GLY A 75 10.19 12.94 7.52
C GLY A 75 10.96 12.69 6.20
N ALA A 76 12.27 12.43 6.32
CA ALA A 76 13.23 12.34 5.21
C ALA A 76 13.04 11.13 4.28
N ALA A 77 12.25 10.13 4.70
CA ALA A 77 11.96 8.95 3.89
C ALA A 77 11.09 9.33 2.67
N LYS A 78 11.64 9.21 1.46
CA LYS A 78 10.90 9.44 0.20
C LYS A 78 10.39 8.16 -0.46
N SER A 79 10.94 7.01 -0.07
CA SER A 79 10.62 5.70 -0.62
C SER A 79 10.60 4.64 0.48
N TRP A 80 9.76 3.62 0.31
CA TRP A 80 9.73 2.44 1.16
C TRP A 80 11.09 1.72 1.18
N THR A 81 11.83 1.74 0.07
CA THR A 81 13.16 1.13 -0.02
C THR A 81 14.26 1.94 0.67
N GLN A 82 13.94 3.15 1.13
CA GLN A 82 14.87 4.09 1.76
C GLN A 82 14.35 4.52 3.14
N LEU A 83 13.61 3.64 3.81
CA LEU A 83 13.20 3.87 5.19
C LEU A 83 14.44 4.12 6.07
N PRO A 84 14.41 5.13 6.94
CA PRO A 84 15.49 5.36 7.87
C PRO A 84 15.63 4.15 8.78
N THR A 85 16.87 3.81 9.12
CA THR A 85 17.20 2.74 10.09
C THR A 85 16.68 3.05 11.50
N ASN A 86 16.21 4.28 11.74
CA ASN A 86 15.70 4.74 13.01
C ASN A 86 14.35 5.46 12.80
N LEU A 87 13.28 4.95 13.44
CA LEU A 87 11.92 5.50 13.37
C LEU A 87 11.56 6.39 14.57
N SER A 88 12.53 6.81 15.37
CA SER A 88 12.34 7.64 16.57
C SER A 88 11.62 8.97 16.29
N SER A 89 11.75 9.53 15.08
CA SER A 89 11.01 10.74 14.67
C SER A 89 9.50 10.54 14.72
N ALA A 90 9.02 9.31 14.53
CA ALA A 90 7.62 8.94 14.66
C ALA A 90 7.25 8.38 16.03
N ALA A 91 8.19 8.20 16.97
CA ALA A 91 7.92 7.56 18.25
C ALA A 91 6.84 8.28 19.08
N ASN A 92 6.94 9.61 19.18
CA ASN A 92 5.93 10.39 19.90
C ASN A 92 4.56 10.32 19.21
N CYS A 93 4.54 10.40 17.88
CA CYS A 93 3.30 10.28 17.11
C CYS A 93 2.67 8.90 17.26
N ALA A 94 3.46 7.83 17.14
CA ALA A 94 3.01 6.45 17.24
C ALA A 94 2.49 6.10 18.65
N ALA A 95 3.12 6.67 19.69
CA ALA A 95 2.74 6.48 21.09
C ALA A 95 1.60 7.39 21.58
N THR A 96 1.21 8.43 20.84
CA THR A 96 0.11 9.34 21.24
C THR A 96 -1.01 9.40 20.22
N SER A 97 -0.82 8.84 19.04
CA SER A 97 -1.61 9.09 17.82
C SER A 97 -1.68 10.57 17.41
N SER A 98 -0.95 11.47 18.06
CA SER A 98 -0.94 12.89 17.75
C SER A 98 -0.08 13.15 16.51
N GLY A 99 -0.70 13.72 15.48
CA GLY A 99 -0.04 13.94 14.17
C GLY A 99 0.00 12.70 13.28
N ALA A 100 -0.64 11.60 13.69
CA ALA A 100 -0.85 10.44 12.81
C ALA A 100 -1.83 10.77 11.69
N TYR A 101 -1.73 10.05 10.57
CA TYR A 101 -2.71 10.17 9.51
C TYR A 101 -4.10 9.77 10.04
N THR A 102 -5.10 10.61 9.80
CA THR A 102 -6.46 10.39 10.30
C THR A 102 -7.35 9.66 9.30
N VAL A 103 -6.98 9.69 8.03
CA VAL A 103 -7.71 9.07 6.92
C VAL A 103 -7.34 7.60 6.80
N GLY A 104 -8.35 6.73 6.65
CA GLY A 104 -8.16 5.32 6.37
C GLY A 104 -7.52 5.03 5.02
N CYS A 105 -6.73 3.96 4.95
CA CYS A 105 -6.05 3.58 3.71
C CYS A 105 -7.01 3.11 2.61
N TYR A 106 -8.17 2.58 2.97
CA TYR A 106 -9.21 2.26 1.98
C TYR A 106 -9.70 3.52 1.27
N ASP A 107 -10.10 4.53 2.05
CA ASP A 107 -10.62 5.79 1.49
C ASP A 107 -9.56 6.53 0.69
N ARG A 108 -8.32 6.52 1.18
CA ARG A 108 -7.18 7.13 0.48
C ARG A 108 -6.89 6.44 -0.86
N LEU A 109 -6.90 5.10 -0.88
CA LEU A 109 -6.72 4.33 -2.11
C LEU A 109 -7.83 4.61 -3.12
N VAL A 110 -9.09 4.57 -2.67
CA VAL A 110 -10.25 4.87 -3.53
C VAL A 110 -10.17 6.30 -4.07
N SER A 111 -9.76 7.27 -3.26
CA SER A 111 -9.56 8.65 -3.70
C SER A 111 -8.50 8.75 -4.79
N ILE A 112 -7.34 8.09 -4.63
CA ILE A 112 -6.27 8.09 -5.63
C ILE A 112 -6.75 7.43 -6.92
N LEU A 113 -7.41 6.28 -6.83
CA LEU A 113 -7.99 5.60 -7.99
C LEU A 113 -9.02 6.48 -8.70
N ALA A 114 -9.86 7.19 -7.96
CA ALA A 114 -10.84 8.11 -8.53
C ALA A 114 -10.17 9.28 -9.27
N THR A 115 -9.06 9.82 -8.73
CA THR A 115 -8.28 10.88 -9.37
C THR A 115 -7.65 10.42 -10.69
N TYR A 116 -7.07 9.22 -10.73
CA TYR A 116 -6.36 8.72 -11.91
C TYR A 116 -7.24 7.95 -12.90
N LYS A 117 -8.50 7.64 -12.55
CA LYS A 117 -9.43 6.87 -13.40
C LYS A 117 -9.57 7.46 -14.81
N ASN A 118 -9.67 8.79 -14.92
CA ASN A 118 -9.81 9.43 -16.24
C ASN A 118 -8.57 9.21 -17.10
N TYR A 119 -7.37 9.30 -16.52
CA TYR A 119 -6.12 9.04 -17.22
C TYR A 119 -5.98 7.56 -17.61
N ALA A 120 -6.29 6.65 -16.69
CA ALA A 120 -6.25 5.21 -16.95
C ALA A 120 -7.21 4.80 -18.08
N MET A 121 -8.40 5.40 -18.15
CA MET A 121 -9.37 5.16 -19.22
C MET A 121 -8.81 5.57 -20.59
N ILE A 122 -8.18 6.74 -20.69
CA ILE A 122 -7.59 7.22 -21.96
C ILE A 122 -6.49 6.27 -22.44
N VAL A 123 -5.57 5.89 -21.54
CA VAL A 123 -4.49 4.94 -21.87
C VAL A 123 -5.06 3.58 -22.30
N GLY A 124 -6.09 3.10 -21.59
CA GLY A 124 -6.76 1.84 -21.92
C GLY A 124 -7.37 1.83 -23.33
N ILE A 125 -7.99 2.93 -23.76
CA ILE A 125 -8.55 3.04 -25.12
C ILE A 125 -7.45 2.98 -26.17
N ILE A 126 -6.33 3.67 -25.96
CA ILE A 126 -5.21 3.70 -26.91
C ILE A 126 -4.62 2.29 -27.07
N VAL A 127 -4.35 1.60 -25.96
CA VAL A 127 -3.85 0.22 -25.99
C VAL A 127 -4.84 -0.70 -26.69
N GLY A 128 -6.14 -0.58 -26.39
CA GLY A 128 -7.18 -1.38 -27.04
C GLY A 128 -7.25 -1.19 -28.56
N VAL A 129 -7.08 0.04 -29.06
CA VAL A 129 -7.04 0.30 -30.51
C VAL A 129 -5.80 -0.35 -31.15
N ILE A 130 -4.64 -0.25 -30.51
CA ILE A 130 -3.40 -0.87 -31.01
C ILE A 130 -3.55 -2.39 -31.07
N GLU A 131 -4.12 -3.02 -30.04
CA GLU A 131 -4.37 -4.47 -30.00
C GLU A 131 -5.32 -4.91 -31.12
N VAL A 132 -6.40 -4.18 -31.36
CA VAL A 132 -7.34 -4.48 -32.46
C VAL A 132 -6.64 -4.37 -33.81
N LEU A 133 -5.84 -3.32 -34.04
CA LEU A 133 -5.08 -3.17 -35.28
C LEU A 133 -4.05 -4.29 -35.47
N ALA A 134 -3.35 -4.70 -34.40
CA ALA A 134 -2.40 -5.80 -34.44
C ALA A 134 -3.09 -7.13 -34.81
N LEU A 135 -4.28 -7.40 -34.27
CA LEU A 135 -5.08 -8.56 -34.63
C LEU A 135 -5.52 -8.53 -36.09
N VAL A 136 -5.98 -7.38 -36.59
CA VAL A 136 -6.35 -7.22 -38.01
C VAL A 136 -5.15 -7.49 -38.92
N PHE A 137 -3.99 -6.93 -38.63
CA PHE A 137 -2.78 -7.18 -39.43
C PHE A 137 -2.32 -8.63 -39.38
N ALA A 138 -2.41 -9.29 -38.22
CA ALA A 138 -2.09 -10.71 -38.10
C ALA A 138 -3.02 -11.57 -38.98
N LEU A 139 -4.32 -11.29 -38.98
CA LEU A 139 -5.29 -11.98 -39.82
C LEU A 139 -5.05 -11.75 -41.32
N LEU A 140 -4.74 -10.52 -41.71
CA LEU A 140 -4.42 -10.18 -43.11
C LEU A 140 -3.15 -10.89 -43.59
N LEU A 141 -2.11 -10.93 -42.74
CA LEU A 141 -0.85 -11.63 -43.05
C LEU A 141 -1.06 -13.14 -43.17
N PHE A 142 -1.85 -13.74 -42.28
CA PHE A 142 -2.16 -15.17 -42.32
C PHE A 142 -2.87 -15.55 -43.62
N ARG A 143 -3.93 -14.81 -44.00
CA ARG A 143 -4.65 -15.02 -45.26
C ARG A 143 -3.72 -14.93 -46.46
N ARG A 144 -2.86 -13.91 -46.51
CA ARG A 144 -1.92 -13.73 -47.60
C ARG A 144 -0.90 -14.87 -47.71
N LYS A 145 -0.47 -15.47 -46.59
CA LYS A 145 0.46 -16.60 -46.61
C LYS A 145 -0.18 -17.86 -47.22
N GLU A 146 -1.44 -18.15 -46.89
CA GLU A 146 -2.16 -19.31 -47.42
C GLU A 146 -2.31 -19.23 -48.95
N ASP A 147 -2.55 -18.03 -49.49
CA ASP A 147 -2.61 -17.79 -50.94
C ASP A 147 -1.26 -18.08 -51.64
N TYR A 148 -0.12 -17.87 -50.97
CA TYR A 148 1.20 -18.21 -51.53
C TYR A 148 1.50 -19.70 -51.48
N ASP A 149 1.05 -20.41 -50.45
CA ASP A 149 1.33 -21.85 -50.27
C ASP A 149 0.43 -22.72 -51.20
N THR A 150 -0.61 -22.16 -51.82
CA THR A 150 -1.56 -22.86 -52.70
C THR A 150 -1.35 -22.62 -54.20
N LEU A 151 -0.36 -21.80 -54.57
CA LEU A 151 0.13 -21.57 -55.95
C LEU A 151 1.29 -22.50 -56.29
#